data_AF-A0A9E2BDT2-F1
#
_entry.id   AF-A0A9E2BDT2-F1
#
_cell.length_a   1.000
_cell.length_b   1.000
_cell.length_c   1.000
_cell.angle_alpha   90.00
_cell.angle_beta   90.00
_cell.angle_gamma   90.00
#
_symmetry.space_group_name_H-M   'P 1'
#
loop_
_entity.id
_entity.type
_entity.pdbx_description
1 polymer ?
#
loop_
_entity_poly.entity_id
_entity_poly.type
_entity_poly.pdbx_seq_one_letter_code
_entity_poly.pdbx_strand_id
1 'polypeptide(L)' 'MSLLTILEYPDPRLRIYAEPVEAVDDELRRLVVDMLETMYAAPGIG' A
#
# COMPACT_ATOMS: atom_id res chain seq x y z
N MET A 1 -5.12 11.25 1.45
CA MET A 1 -5.37 10.93 2.87
C MET A 1 -6.65 10.13 2.92
N SER A 2 -6.49 8.83 2.75
CA SER A 2 -7.57 7.85 2.78
C SER A 2 -7.02 6.55 3.32
N LEU A 3 -7.75 5.91 4.23
CA LEU A 3 -7.42 4.57 4.69
C LEU A 3 -7.70 3.56 3.58
N LEU A 4 -6.69 2.77 3.26
CA LEU A 4 -6.75 1.70 2.27
C LEU A 4 -7.22 0.40 2.96
N THR A 5 -7.93 -0.45 2.21
CA THR A 5 -8.30 -1.78 2.71
C THR A 5 -7.08 -2.70 2.68
N ILE A 6 -6.68 -3.23 3.84
CA ILE A 6 -5.64 -4.24 3.95
C ILE A 6 -6.18 -5.59 3.45
N LEU A 7 -5.44 -6.24 2.57
CA LEU A 7 -5.76 -7.60 2.12
C LEU A 7 -5.26 -8.63 3.13
N GLU A 8 -6.07 -9.63 3.43
CA GLU A 8 -5.74 -10.70 4.36
C GLU A 8 -5.53 -12.04 3.64
N TYR A 9 -4.70 -12.91 4.19
CA TYR A 9 -4.55 -14.27 3.69
C TYR A 9 -5.90 -15.01 3.80
N PRO A 10 -6.36 -15.75 2.75
CA PRO A 10 -5.61 -16.23 1.60
C PRO A 10 -5.84 -15.47 0.27
N ASP A 11 -6.02 -14.15 0.29
CA ASP A 11 -6.27 -13.38 -0.95
C ASP A 11 -5.15 -13.64 -2.00
N PRO A 12 -5.50 -14.10 -3.22
CA PRO A 12 -4.52 -14.47 -4.24
C PRO A 12 -3.65 -13.29 -4.70
N ARG A 13 -4.11 -12.05 -4.53
CA ARG A 13 -3.33 -10.85 -4.87
C ARG A 13 -2.07 -10.72 -4.02
N LEU A 14 -2.05 -11.28 -2.81
CA LEU A 14 -0.88 -11.34 -1.94
C LEU A 14 0.24 -12.26 -2.48
N ARG A 15 0.01 -12.98 -3.59
CA ARG A 15 0.98 -13.87 -4.25
C ARG A 15 1.45 -13.36 -5.62
N ILE A 16 0.94 -12.21 -6.06
CA ILE A 16 1.34 -11.60 -7.32
C ILE A 16 2.69 -10.91 -7.14
N TYR A 17 3.62 -11.09 -8.09
CA TYR A 17 4.86 -10.33 -8.13
C TYR A 17 4.57 -8.89 -8.56
N ALA A 18 4.97 -7.92 -7.75
CA ALA A 18 4.84 -6.52 -8.10
C ALA A 18 5.78 -6.15 -9.26
N GLU A 19 5.28 -5.30 -10.17
CA GLU A 19 6.08 -4.74 -11.25
C GLU A 19 6.99 -3.62 -10.73
N PRO A 20 8.16 -3.38 -11.37
CA PRO A 20 9.01 -2.25 -11.04
C PRO A 20 8.28 -0.91 -11.25
N VAL A 21 8.52 0.04 -10.35
CA VAL A 21 8.06 1.42 -10.53
C VAL A 21 9.00 2.14 -11.49
N GLU A 22 8.48 2.62 -12.62
CA GLU A 22 9.27 3.32 -13.64
C GLU A 22 9.51 4.81 -13.32
N ALA A 23 8.58 5.46 -12.63
CA ALA A 23 8.66 6.88 -12.26
C ALA A 23 7.97 7.16 -10.92
N VAL A 24 8.51 8.13 -10.16
CA VAL A 24 7.95 8.59 -8.90
C VAL A 24 7.30 9.95 -9.10
N ASP A 25 6.03 9.92 -9.46
CA ASP A 25 5.19 11.11 -9.64
C ASP A 25 4.38 11.45 -8.38
N ASP A 26 3.53 12.47 -8.48
CA ASP A 26 2.72 12.93 -7.36
C ASP A 26 1.58 11.96 -7.01
N GLU A 27 1.14 11.12 -7.95
CA GLU A 27 0.16 10.06 -7.67
C GLU A 27 0.78 8.97 -6.80
N LEU A 28 1.98 8.50 -7.15
CA LEU A 28 2.70 7.53 -6.34
C LEU A 28 3.04 8.08 -4.95
N ARG A 29 3.45 9.35 -4.86
CA ARG A 29 3.70 10.00 -3.56
C ARG A 29 2.45 10.03 -2.69
N ARG A 30 1.28 10.29 -3.28
CA ARG A 30 0.00 10.22 -2.56
C ARG A 30 -0.30 8.80 -2.08
N LEU A 31 -0.09 7.79 -2.93
CA LEU A 31 -0.28 6.39 -2.54
C LEU A 31 0.61 6.03 -1.34
N VAL A 32 1.88 6.44 -1.32
CA VAL A 32 2.79 6.21 -0.19
C VAL A 32 2.28 6.86 1.09
N VAL A 33 1.75 8.10 1.01
CA VAL A 33 1.15 8.78 2.17
C VAL A 33 -0.07 8.00 2.70
N ASP A 34 -0.95 7.53 1.81
CA ASP A 34 -2.13 6.76 2.19
C ASP A 34 -1.76 5.38 2.77
N MET A 35 -0.70 4.74 2.27
CA MET A 35 -0.15 3.49 2.82
C MET A 35 0.41 3.68 4.23
N LEU A 36 1.17 4.75 4.48
CA LEU A 36 1.71 5.06 5.81
C LEU A 36 0.59 5.35 6.81
N GLU A 37 -0.41 6.13 6.40
CA GLU A 37 -1.59 6.42 7.22
C GLU A 37 -2.33 5.12 7.60
N THR A 38 -2.53 4.24 6.62
CA THR A 38 -3.16 2.92 6.82
C THR A 38 -2.35 2.04 7.77
N MET A 39 -1.03 2.00 7.61
CA MET A 39 -0.14 1.21 8.47
C MET A 39 -0.23 1.67 9.93
N TYR A 40 -0.16 2.97 10.20
CA TYR A 40 -0.27 3.50 11.56
C TYR A 40 -1.66 3.28 12.18
N ALA A 41 -2.71 3.35 11.38
CA ALA A 41 -4.08 3.06 11.83
C ALA A 41 -4.30 1.57 12.16
N ALA A 42 -3.56 0.66 11.52
CA ALA A 42 -3.59 -0.79 11.72
C ALA A 42 -2.55 -1.29 12.76
N PRO A 43 -2.15 -0.45 13.72
CA PRO A 43 -0.90 -0.52 14.49
C PRO A 43 0.27 -1.33 13.89
N GLY A 44 0.52 -1.20 12.59
CA GLY A 44 1.59 -1.88 11.87
C GLY A 44 2.94 -1.18 11.98
N ILE A 45 4.00 -1.88 11.54
CA ILE A 45 5.39 -1.37 11.51
C ILE A 45 6.05 -1.48 10.14
N GLY A 46 5.33 -1.96 9.13
CA GLY A 46 5.82 -2.18 7.77
C GLY A 46 4.73 -1.95 6.74
#